data_AF-A0AB36YYL7-F1
#
_entry.id   AF-A0AB36YYL7-F1
#
_cell.length_a   1.000
_cell.length_b   1.000
_cell.length_c   1.000
_cell.angle_alpha   90.00
_cell.angle_beta   90.00
_cell.angle_gamma   90.00
#
_symmetry.space_group_name_H-M   'P 1'
#
loop_
_entity.id
_entity.type
_entity.pdbx_description
1 polymer ?
#
loop_
_entity_poly.entity_id
_entity_poly.type
_entity_poly.pdbx_seq_one_letter_code
_entity_poly.pdbx_strand_id
1 'polypeptide(L)' 'MDTATRRQREEYERQVVDMLQDAGVVDSGPGTVLAHLDRDKCEFALMRLEARYSVRLRRDYLSVAEVAGELYKALDER' A
#
# COMPACT_ATOMS: atom_id res chain seq x y z
N MET A 1 4.04 10.81 -20.04
CA MET A 1 4.19 9.84 -18.94
C MET A 1 5.39 10.28 -18.12
N ASP A 2 5.10 11.10 -17.12
CA ASP A 2 6.07 11.89 -16.38
C ASP A 2 6.91 10.99 -15.47
N THR A 3 8.23 11.11 -15.58
CA THR A 3 9.21 10.41 -14.75
C THR A 3 9.04 10.74 -13.25
N ALA A 4 8.42 11.87 -12.93
CA ALA A 4 8.02 12.26 -11.58
C ALA A 4 7.00 11.29 -10.96
N THR A 5 5.99 10.87 -11.73
CA THR A 5 4.93 9.97 -11.28
C THR A 5 5.47 8.57 -10.98
N ARG A 6 6.47 8.11 -11.73
CA ARG A 6 7.07 6.79 -11.51
C ARG A 6 7.84 6.72 -10.18
N ARG A 7 8.69 7.72 -9.90
CA ARG A 7 9.46 7.75 -8.64
C ARG A 7 8.56 7.84 -7.41
N GLN A 8 7.53 8.69 -7.46
CA GLN A 8 6.57 8.81 -6.37
C GLN A 8 5.85 7.48 -6.13
N ARG A 9 5.43 6.79 -7.19
CA ARG A 9 4.77 5.49 -7.06
C ARG A 9 5.68 4.43 -6.43
N GLU A 10 6.95 4.36 -6.85
CA GLU A 10 7.96 3.47 -6.26
C GLU A 10 8.24 3.79 -4.77
N GLU A 11 8.07 5.04 -4.36
CA GLU A 11 8.19 5.45 -2.95
C GLU A 11 6.97 5.01 -2.13
N TYR A 12 5.75 5.21 -2.65
CA TYR A 12 4.54 4.72 -1.99
C TYR A 12 4.49 3.20 -1.90
N GLU A 13 4.94 2.49 -2.94
CA GLU A 13 5.09 1.03 -2.91
C GLU A 13 6.01 0.59 -1.78
N ARG A 14 7.17 1.25 -1.62
CA ARG A 14 8.08 0.98 -0.49
C ARG A 14 7.42 1.22 0.86
N GLN A 15 6.70 2.33 1.03
CA GLN A 15 6.02 2.63 2.29
C GLN A 15 4.93 1.60 2.63
N VAL A 16 4.19 1.11 1.63
CA VAL A 16 3.21 0.03 1.83
C VAL A 16 3.91 -1.26 2.24
N VAL A 17 5.03 -1.61 1.59
CA VAL A 17 5.85 -2.77 1.95
C VAL A 17 6.36 -2.66 3.38
N ASP A 18 6.93 -1.51 3.77
CA ASP A 18 7.44 -1.28 5.13
C ASP A 18 6.34 -1.49 6.18
N MET A 19 5.12 -0.99 5.92
CA MET A 19 3.97 -1.17 6.82
C MET A 19 3.51 -2.62 6.92
N LEU A 20 3.55 -3.37 5.81
CA LEU A 20 3.22 -4.79 5.80
C LEU A 20 4.26 -5.60 6.59
N GLN A 21 5.54 -5.30 6.39
CA GLN A 21 6.63 -5.94 7.13
C GLN A 21 6.56 -5.63 8.63
N ASP A 22 6.25 -4.38 9.00
CA ASP A 22 6.05 -3.99 10.41
C ASP A 22 4.81 -4.67 11.04
N ALA A 23 3.80 -5.01 10.24
CA ALA A 23 2.68 -5.85 10.67
C ALA A 23 3.01 -7.36 10.72
N GLY A 24 4.24 -7.75 10.38
CA GLY A 24 4.71 -9.14 10.41
C GLY A 24 4.38 -9.95 9.15
N VAL A 25 4.18 -9.28 8.01
CA VAL A 25 4.04 -9.91 6.68
C VAL A 25 5.42 -10.07 6.05
N VAL A 26 5.91 -11.32 5.98
CA VAL A 26 7.22 -11.68 5.41
C VAL A 26 7.12 -11.77 3.89
N ASP A 27 8.21 -11.44 3.16
CA ASP A 27 8.27 -11.46 1.68
C ASP A 27 7.25 -10.54 0.98
N SER A 28 6.98 -9.38 1.59
CA SER A 28 6.18 -8.32 0.98
C SER A 28 7.00 -7.55 -0.05
N GLY A 29 6.54 -7.51 -1.31
CA GLY A 29 7.10 -6.73 -2.40
C GLY A 29 6.01 -6.11 -3.29
N PRO A 30 6.37 -5.29 -4.30
CA PRO A 30 5.40 -4.54 -5.10
C PRO A 30 4.41 -5.43 -5.87
N GLY A 31 4.85 -6.61 -6.29
CA GLY A 31 4.03 -7.63 -6.96
C GLY A 31 3.33 -8.60 -6.01
N THR A 32 3.52 -8.45 -4.69
CA THR A 32 2.92 -9.37 -3.72
C THR A 32 1.41 -9.15 -3.69
N VAL A 33 0.70 -10.25 -3.90
CA VAL A 33 -0.76 -10.27 -3.90
C VAL A 33 -1.25 -10.43 -2.47
N LEU A 34 -1.95 -9.41 -1.96
CA LEU A 34 -2.42 -9.36 -0.57
C LEU A 34 -3.44 -10.48 -0.26
N ALA A 35 -4.18 -10.94 -1.27
CA ALA A 35 -5.14 -12.04 -1.12
C ALA A 35 -4.50 -13.38 -0.74
N HIS A 36 -3.19 -13.57 -0.97
CA HIS A 36 -2.46 -14.77 -0.59
C HIS A 36 -1.72 -14.65 0.75
N LEU A 37 -1.78 -13.48 1.37
CA LEU A 37 -1.15 -13.20 2.64
C LEU A 37 -2.13 -13.35 3.80
N ASP A 38 -1.58 -13.32 5.01
CA ASP A 38 -2.34 -13.32 6.25
C ASP A 38 -3.25 -12.08 6.30
N ARG A 39 -4.55 -12.31 6.14
CA ARG A 39 -5.56 -11.26 6.02
C ARG A 39 -5.55 -10.31 7.22
N ASP A 40 -5.43 -10.83 8.44
CA ASP A 40 -5.45 -10.00 9.65
C ASP A 40 -4.26 -9.04 9.68
N LYS A 41 -3.08 -9.51 9.28
CA LYS A 41 -1.87 -8.68 9.22
C LYS A 41 -1.95 -7.63 8.11
N CYS A 42 -2.45 -8.01 6.93
CA CYS A 42 -2.69 -7.07 5.84
C CYS A 42 -3.72 -6.02 6.24
N GLU A 43 -4.82 -6.42 6.87
CA GLU A 43 -5.85 -5.51 7.34
C GLU A 43 -5.33 -4.54 8.41
N PHE A 44 -4.48 -5.02 9.32
CA PHE A 44 -3.83 -4.18 10.32
C PHE A 44 -2.85 -3.18 9.70
N ALA A 45 -2.04 -3.60 8.73
CA ALA A 45 -1.14 -2.72 7.99
C ALA A 45 -1.92 -1.62 7.24
N LEU A 46 -3.01 -1.99 6.56
CA LEU A 46 -3.86 -1.04 5.85
C LEU A 46 -4.52 -0.05 6.82
N MET A 47 -5.03 -0.49 7.97
CA MET A 47 -5.57 0.43 9.00
C MET A 47 -4.52 1.44 9.47
N ARG A 48 -3.27 1.01 9.68
CA ARG A 48 -2.19 1.92 10.05
C ARG A 48 -1.82 2.89 8.94
N LEU A 49 -1.86 2.44 7.68
CA LEU A 49 -1.64 3.31 6.51
C LEU A 49 -2.73 4.38 6.41
N GLU A 50 -4.00 4.00 6.53
CA GLU A 50 -5.16 4.90 6.54
C GLU A 50 -5.03 5.98 7.63
N ALA A 51 -4.68 5.57 8.85
CA ALA A 51 -4.47 6.48 9.97
C ALA A 51 -3.30 7.45 9.72
N ARG A 52 -2.19 6.97 9.16
CA ARG A 52 -0.99 7.77 8.88
C ARG A 52 -1.25 8.87 7.86
N TYR A 53 -1.97 8.56 6.78
CA TYR A 53 -2.24 9.49 5.69
C TYR A 53 -3.59 10.20 5.81
N SER A 54 -4.41 9.84 6.80
CA SER A 54 -5.80 10.30 6.93
C SER A 54 -6.60 10.08 5.63
N VAL A 55 -6.46 8.89 5.06
CA VAL A 55 -7.16 8.45 3.84
C VAL A 55 -8.00 7.22 4.15
N ARG A 56 -8.99 6.93 3.30
CA ARG A 56 -9.77 5.70 3.38
C ARG A 56 -9.48 4.85 2.15
N LEU A 57 -8.93 3.67 2.40
CA LEU A 57 -8.56 2.71 1.38
C LEU A 57 -9.63 1.61 1.35
N ARG A 58 -9.93 1.08 0.15
CA ARG A 58 -10.75 -0.12 -0.02
C ARG A 58 -10.05 -1.32 0.61
N ARG A 59 -10.75 -2.44 0.76
CA ARG A 59 -10.17 -3.66 1.34
C ARG A 59 -10.00 -4.78 0.32
N ASP A 60 -10.61 -4.62 -0.85
CA ASP A 60 -10.61 -5.57 -1.96
C ASP A 60 -9.35 -5.49 -2.84
N TYR A 61 -8.22 -5.01 -2.32
CA TYR A 61 -7.01 -4.84 -3.13
C TYR A 61 -6.33 -6.17 -3.40
N LEU A 62 -5.91 -6.37 -4.64
CA LEU A 62 -5.25 -7.60 -5.04
C LEU A 62 -3.75 -7.49 -4.76
N SER A 63 -3.11 -6.31 -4.83
CA SER A 63 -1.65 -6.19 -4.68
C SER A 63 -1.16 -4.90 -4.01
N VAL A 64 0.10 -4.92 -3.56
CA VAL A 64 0.83 -3.75 -3.02
C VAL A 64 0.83 -2.56 -3.99
N ALA A 65 1.07 -2.81 -5.28
CA ALA A 65 1.08 -1.76 -6.30
C ALA A 65 -0.29 -1.09 -6.52
N GLU A 66 -1.40 -1.80 -6.27
CA GLU A 66 -2.74 -1.22 -6.29
C GLU A 66 -2.99 -0.38 -5.06
N VAL A 67 -2.62 -0.86 -3.87
CA VAL A 67 -2.70 -0.06 -2.63
C VAL A 67 -1.91 1.23 -2.77
N ALA A 68 -0.68 1.16 -3.27
CA ALA A 68 0.16 2.34 -3.50
C ALA A 68 -0.45 3.29 -4.54
N GLY A 69 -1.08 2.75 -5.60
CA GLY A 69 -1.77 3.55 -6.60
C GLY A 69 -2.99 4.29 -6.04
N GLU A 70 -3.77 3.64 -5.17
CA GLU A 70 -4.95 4.25 -4.54
C GLU A 70 -4.55 5.25 -3.46
N LEU A 71 -3.48 4.97 -2.71
CA LEU A 71 -2.88 5.94 -1.80
C LEU A 71 -2.42 7.19 -2.56
N TYR A 72 -1.76 7.02 -3.71
CA TYR A 72 -1.35 8.14 -4.55
C TYR A 72 -2.54 8.97 -5.01
N LYS A 73 -3.59 8.35 -5.56
CA LYS A 73 -4.81 9.07 -5.98
C LYS A 73 -5.46 9.82 -4.81
N ALA A 74 -5.60 9.16 -3.66
CA ALA A 74 -6.21 9.75 -2.47
C ALA A 74 -5.42 10.95 -1.92
N LEU A 75 -4.11 11.00 -2.17
CA LEU A 75 -3.24 12.12 -1.79
C LEU A 75 -3.18 13.22 -2.87
N ASP A 76 -3.31 12.86 -4.15
CA ASP A 76 -3.33 13.79 -5.28
C ASP A 76 -4.67 14.54 -5.41
N GLU A 77 -5.79 13.89 -5.07
CA GLU A 77 -7.13 14.50 -5.07
C GLU A 77 -7.40 15.39 -3.83
N ARG A 78 -6.38 15.70 -3.02
CA ARG A 78 -6.52 16.35 -1.71
C ARG A 78 -6.14 17.84 -1.68
#